data_AF-A0A6V8DQC2-F1
#
_entry.id   AF-A0A6V8DQC2-F1
#
_cell.length_a   1.000
_cell.length_b   1.000
_cell.length_c   1.000
_cell.angle_alpha   90.00
_cell.angle_beta   90.00
_cell.angle_gamma   90.00
#
_symmetry.space_group_name_H-M   'P 1'
#
loop_
_entity.id
_entity.type
_entity.pdbx_description
1 polymer ?
#
loop_
_entity_poly.entity_id
_entity_poly.type
_entity_poly.pdbx_seq_one_letter_code
_entity_poly.pdbx_strand_id
1 'polypeptide(L)'
;MRFLSIMARIGTVGFILLLLRETMRHPMWGSPIWGGNSNPPSTYDLADALFNEWALATLVLGALLSMAMIGSSYLVRDERLVNLVWDMGGDDQ
;
A
#
# COMPACT_ATOMS: atom_id res chain seq x y z
N MET A 1 30.70 9.48 21.30
CA MET A 1 29.26 9.53 20.96
C MET A 1 28.99 10.18 19.60
N ARG A 2 29.33 11.46 19.39
CA ARG A 2 29.02 12.17 18.13
C ARG A 2 29.64 11.55 16.87
N PHE A 3 30.91 11.13 16.95
CA PHE A 3 31.61 10.48 15.83
C PHE A 3 30.92 9.17 15.38
N LEU A 4 30.55 8.32 16.33
CA LEU A 4 29.84 7.06 16.04
C LEU A 4 28.45 7.32 15.43
N SER A 5 27.76 8.38 15.88
CA SER A 5 26.46 8.77 15.32
C SER A 5 26.56 9.29 13.88
N ILE A 6 27.63 10.00 13.54
CA ILE A 6 27.89 10.50 12.19
C ILE A 6 28.24 9.34 11.26
N MET A 7 29.08 8.41 11.72
CA MET A 7 29.42 7.20 10.97
C MET A 7 28.19 6.32 10.71
N ALA A 8 27.33 6.12 11.71
CA ALA A 8 26.08 5.38 11.52
C ALA A 8 25.17 6.04 10.47
N ARG A 9 25.02 7.38 10.50
CA ARG A 9 24.21 8.11 9.51
C ARG A 9 24.76 8.00 8.10
N ILE A 10 26.07 8.14 7.93
CA ILE A 10 26.72 7.96 6.62
C ILE A 10 26.54 6.51 6.14
N GLY A 11 26.71 5.53 7.03
CA GLY A 11 26.50 4.11 6.75
C GLY A 11 25.06 3.81 6.32
N THR A 12 24.06 4.38 6.99
CA THR A 12 22.64 4.20 6.61
C THR A 12 22.34 4.82 5.25
N VAL A 13 22.88 6.01 4.95
CA VAL A 13 22.70 6.64 3.64
C VAL A 13 23.37 5.80 2.55
N GLY A 14 24.60 5.32 2.80
CA GLY A 14 25.31 4.43 1.90
C GLY A 14 24.56 3.12 1.65
N PHE A 15 23.98 2.53 2.71
CA PHE A 15 23.18 1.31 2.60
C PHE A 15 21.90 1.52 1.79
N ILE A 16 21.18 2.63 2.00
CA ILE A 16 20.00 3.00 1.19
C ILE A 16 20.38 3.15 -0.27
N LEU A 17 21.50 3.82 -0.59
CA LEU A 17 21.97 3.98 -1.96
C LEU A 17 22.36 2.64 -2.60
N LEU A 18 22.92 1.72 -1.82
CA LEU A 18 23.27 0.37 -2.28
C LEU A 18 22.01 -0.44 -2.59
N LEU A 19 21.01 -0.40 -1.71
CA LEU A 19 19.71 -1.02 -1.96
C LEU A 19 19.05 -0.44 -3.20
N LEU A 20 18.99 0.89 -3.32
CA LEU A 20 18.43 1.58 -4.49
C LEU A 20 19.12 1.12 -5.77
N ARG A 21 20.45 1.05 -5.77
CA ARG A 21 21.23 0.59 -6.91
C ARG A 21 20.89 -0.85 -7.28
N GLU A 22 20.80 -1.76 -6.32
CA GLU A 22 20.51 -3.16 -6.61
C GLU A 22 19.06 -3.34 -7.10
N THR A 23 18.11 -2.62 -6.51
CA THR A 23 16.73 -2.56 -6.98
C THR A 23 16.67 -2.07 -8.43
N MET A 24 17.37 -0.97 -8.76
CA MET A 24 17.41 -0.43 -10.13
C MET A 24 18.15 -1.32 -11.13
N ARG A 25 19.08 -2.16 -10.65
CA ARG A 25 19.81 -3.13 -11.49
C ARG A 25 19.02 -4.40 -11.76
N HIS A 26 17.89 -4.60 -11.08
CA HIS A 26 17.09 -5.80 -11.26
C HIS A 26 16.61 -5.91 -12.72
N PRO A 27 16.80 -7.07 -13.39
CA PRO A 27 16.48 -7.24 -14.81
C PRO A 27 15.00 -6.95 -15.14
N MET A 28 14.09 -7.01 -14.16
CA MET A 28 12.68 -6.60 -14.30
C MET A 28 12.47 -5.17 -14.85
N TRP A 29 13.44 -4.28 -14.66
CA TRP A 29 13.34 -2.88 -15.13
C TRP A 29 13.90 -2.69 -16.54
N GLY A 30 14.81 -3.57 -16.99
CA GLY A 30 15.49 -3.47 -18.28
C GLY A 30 14.85 -4.34 -19.37
N SER A 31 14.08 -5.35 -18.98
CA SER A 31 13.29 -6.17 -19.89
C SER A 31 11.82 -6.05 -19.53
N PRO A 32 10.91 -5.96 -20.52
CA PRO A 32 9.48 -6.06 -20.28
C PRO A 32 9.22 -7.31 -19.44
N ILE A 33 8.67 -7.06 -18.26
CA ILE A 33 8.22 -8.06 -17.30
C ILE A 33 7.34 -9.01 -18.13
N TRP A 34 7.75 -10.28 -18.30
CA TRP A 34 7.12 -11.29 -19.17
C TRP A 34 7.55 -11.41 -20.64
N GLY A 35 8.75 -10.99 -21.06
CA GLY A 35 9.20 -11.27 -22.44
C GLY A 35 8.29 -10.69 -23.53
N GLY A 36 7.47 -9.70 -23.17
CA GLY A 36 6.58 -8.98 -24.05
C GLY A 36 7.30 -7.89 -24.84
N ASN A 37 6.64 -7.28 -25.82
CA ASN A 37 7.21 -6.26 -26.68
C ASN A 37 7.63 -4.98 -25.93
N SER A 38 8.48 -4.16 -26.55
CA SER A 38 8.86 -2.79 -26.13
C SER A 38 7.71 -1.77 -26.11
N ASN A 39 6.46 -2.23 -26.19
CA ASN A 39 5.27 -1.40 -26.13
C ASN A 39 4.72 -1.44 -24.69
N PRO A 40 4.29 -0.30 -24.13
CA PRO A 40 3.64 -0.29 -22.83
C PRO A 40 2.38 -1.19 -22.88
N PRO A 41 2.08 -1.91 -21.79
CA PRO A 41 0.89 -2.75 -21.72
C PRO A 41 -0.35 -1.90 -21.97
N SER A 42 -1.23 -2.40 -22.85
CA SER A 42 -2.49 -1.74 -23.14
C SER A 42 -3.49 -1.96 -22.01
N THR A 43 -4.57 -1.17 -21.98
CA THR A 43 -5.68 -1.40 -21.04
C THR A 43 -6.29 -2.79 -21.20
N TYR A 44 -6.21 -3.36 -22.41
CA TYR A 44 -6.65 -4.73 -22.68
C TYR A 44 -5.74 -5.74 -21.97
N ASP A 45 -4.43 -5.60 -22.09
CA ASP A 45 -3.46 -6.51 -21.45
C ASP A 45 -3.58 -6.46 -19.92
N LEU A 46 -3.86 -5.27 -19.36
CA LEU A 46 -4.14 -5.13 -17.93
C LEU A 46 -5.43 -5.85 -17.52
N ALA A 47 -6.50 -5.73 -18.31
CA ALA A 47 -7.77 -6.40 -18.03
C ALA A 47 -7.62 -7.92 -18.10
N ASP A 48 -6.89 -8.43 -19.10
CA ASP A 48 -6.58 -9.86 -19.24
C ASP A 48 -5.79 -10.37 -18.03
N ALA A 49 -4.74 -9.64 -17.63
CA ALA A 49 -3.96 -9.99 -16.44
C ALA A 49 -4.80 -9.97 -15.16
N LEU A 50 -5.68 -8.98 -14.95
CA LEU A 50 -6.48 -8.86 -13.73
C LEU A 50 -7.62 -9.89 -13.64
N PHE A 51 -8.27 -10.21 -14.76
CA PHE A 51 -9.48 -11.03 -14.79
C PHE A 51 -9.24 -12.49 -15.19
N ASN A 52 -8.13 -12.80 -15.86
CA ASN A 52 -7.77 -14.18 -16.21
C ASN A 52 -6.58 -14.67 -15.37
N GLU A 53 -5.39 -14.08 -15.54
CA GLU A 53 -4.17 -14.60 -14.91
C GLU A 53 -4.16 -14.46 -13.37
N TRP A 54 -4.56 -13.30 -12.87
CA TRP A 54 -4.53 -12.93 -11.45
C TRP A 54 -5.92 -12.87 -10.82
N ALA A 55 -6.91 -13.49 -11.45
CA ALA A 55 -8.32 -13.41 -11.05
C ALA A 55 -8.56 -13.67 -9.55
N LEU A 56 -7.91 -14.70 -9.00
CA LEU A 56 -8.05 -15.06 -7.59
C LEU A 56 -7.47 -13.99 -6.66
N ALA A 57 -6.29 -13.44 -6.99
CA ALA A 57 -5.67 -12.38 -6.21
C ALA A 57 -6.50 -11.08 -6.26
N THR A 58 -7.04 -10.74 -7.43
CA THR A 58 -7.95 -9.60 -7.62
C THR A 58 -9.22 -9.76 -6.77
N LEU A 59 -9.80 -10.96 -6.71
CA LEU A 59 -10.97 -11.25 -5.89
C LEU A 59 -10.68 -11.09 -4.39
N VAL A 60 -9.56 -11.66 -3.92
CA VAL A 60 -9.15 -11.54 -2.51
C VAL A 60 -8.90 -10.08 -2.14
N LEU A 61 -8.22 -9.32 -3.00
CA LEU A 61 -8.00 -7.89 -2.81
C LEU A 61 -9.33 -7.12 -2.72
N GLY A 62 -10.31 -7.45 -3.58
CA GLY A 62 -11.65 -6.88 -3.51
C GLY A 62 -12.37 -7.18 -2.19
N ALA A 63 -12.23 -8.40 -1.66
CA ALA A 63 -12.78 -8.79 -0.36
C ALA A 63 -12.11 -8.06 0.81
N LEU A 64 -10.79 -7.85 0.74
CA LEU A 64 -10.06 -7.07 1.74
C LEU A 64 -10.46 -5.60 1.70
N LEU A 65 -10.64 -5.03 0.50
CA LEU A 65 -11.13 -3.66 0.33
C LEU A 65 -12.55 -3.49 0.87
N SER A 66 -13.45 -4.44 0.63
CA SER A 66 -14.82 -4.37 1.17
C SER A 66 -14.82 -4.46 2.70
N MET A 67 -14.01 -5.35 3.29
CA MET A 67 -13.82 -5.43 4.74
C MET A 67 -13.29 -4.10 5.31
N ALA A 68 -12.34 -3.45 4.62
CA ALA A 68 -11.82 -2.15 5.03
C ALA A 68 -12.88 -1.04 4.99
N MET A 69 -13.74 -1.01 3.97
CA MET A 69 -14.85 -0.05 3.89
C MET A 69 -15.90 -0.27 4.99
N ILE A 70 -16.19 -1.54 5.32
CA ILE A 70 -17.09 -1.86 6.42
C ILE A 70 -16.47 -1.39 7.74
N GLY A 71 -15.19 -1.69 7.97
CA GLY A 71 -14.46 -1.27 9.16
C GLY A 71 -14.44 0.24 9.36
N SER A 72 -14.18 1.02 8.31
CA SER A 72 -14.17 2.49 8.40
C SER A 72 -15.56 3.06 8.72
N SER A 73 -16.62 2.46 8.19
CA SER A 73 -18.01 2.86 8.51
C SER A 73 -18.33 2.65 9.99
N TYR A 74 -17.88 1.55 10.59
CA TYR A 74 -18.06 1.29 12.02
C TYR A 74 -17.28 2.29 12.89
N LEU A 75 -16.06 2.65 12.54
CA LEU A 75 -15.28 3.64 13.30
C LEU A 75 -16.01 5.00 13.38
N VAL A 76 -16.51 5.52 12.24
CA VAL A 76 -17.25 6.79 12.22
C VAL A 76 -18.60 6.65 12.94
N ARG A 77 -19.27 5.50 12.86
CA ARG A 77 -20.51 5.24 13.60
C ARG A 77 -20.27 5.26 15.10
N ASP A 78 -19.20 4.65 15.57
CA ASP A 78 -18.88 4.58 17.00
C ASP A 78 -18.59 5.99 17.56
N GLU A 79 -17.84 6.82 16.83
CA GLU A 79 -17.63 8.23 17.19
C GLU A 79 -18.96 9.02 17.27
N ARG A 80 -19.86 8.82 16.31
CA ARG A 80 -21.18 9.47 16.32
C ARG A 80 -22.06 8.99 17.47
N LEU A 81 -22.02 7.71 17.81
CA LEU A 81 -22.78 7.15 18.94
C LEU A 81 -22.27 7.70 20.27
N VAL A 82 -20.95 7.82 20.45
CA VAL A 82 -20.36 8.40 21.66
C VAL A 82 -20.79 9.86 21.84
N ASN A 83 -20.75 10.66 20.76
CA ASN A 83 -21.20 12.05 20.83
C ASN A 83 -22.69 12.17 21.18
N LEU A 84 -23.54 11.29 20.63
CA LEU A 84 -24.97 11.27 20.93
C LEU A 84 -25.26 10.89 22.39
N VAL A 85 -24.50 9.95 22.96
CA VAL A 85 -24.64 9.56 24.38
C VAL A 85 -24.21 10.70 25.31
N TRP A 86 -23.14 11.42 24.96
CA TRP A 86 -22.72 12.61 25.69
C TRP A 86 -23.77 13.72 25.65
N ASP A 87 -24.41 13.94 24.50
CA ASP A 87 -25.50 14.91 24.32
C ASP A 87 -26.74 14.53 25.16
N MET A 88 -27.15 13.25 25.15
CA MET A 88 -28.30 12.77 25.93
C MET A 88 -28.07 12.72 27.44
N GLY A 89 -26.81 12.53 27.90
CA GLY A 89 -26.46 12.50 29.33
C GLY A 89 -26.10 13.86 29.93
N GLY A 90 -26.04 14.92 29.10
CA GLY A 90 -25.72 16.28 29.53
C GLY A 90 -26.91 17.08 30.06
N ASP A 91 -28.14 16.62 29.81
CA ASP A 91 -29.38 17.33 30.14
C ASP A 91 -29.94 17.03 31.56
N ASP A 92 -29.25 16.22 32.36
CA ASP A 92 -29.67 15.83 33.72
C ASP A 92 -29.08 16.72 34.85
N GLN A 93 -28.74 17.99 34.58
CA GLN A 93 -28.33 18.99 35.60
C GLN A 93 -29.09 20.32 35.49
#